data_AF-A0A7W1ICA5-F1
#
_entry.id   AF-A0A7W1ICA5-F1
#
_cell.length_a   1.000
_cell.length_b   1.000
_cell.length_c   1.000
_cell.angle_alpha   90.00
_cell.angle_beta   90.00
_cell.angle_gamma   90.00
#
_symmetry.space_group_name_H-M   'P 1'
#
loop_
_entity.id
_entity.type
_entity.pdbx_description
1 polymer ?
#
loop_
_entity_poly.entity_id
_entity_poly.type
_entity_poly.pdbx_seq_one_letter_code
_entity_poly.pdbx_strand_id
1 'polypeptide(L)'
;VQLSRLDDALAEVPSGGLAYLPTASYREMEGWSLPPDAALRLTRLERDLGDARVSSPEGALIRGAHWRNFLVKYSESNRMHKKMQALSALCRRRGDPPGARRAIGRAQCNDAYWHGVFGGLYLPHLREAIWRNLAQAESELRAGEPIGYEIFDLDGDGHDELWIHSSDFSAIVSPWRGAALEEYSLFRTATNYADTLTRRREAYHVLALEHQAGSHGGAGDGTPSIHDIEHGIRLEVQPPVDADDRAMFVDRVLPAGLRFEDYEPGDYWAARSWARTPFTATPRRHDGGVEIVCDATEGGGLRKVFRFTAGGTLQVSYEWDVAIGDPGDVMSTELSLFAPLLLRCEPEPERWQFTIETLAKSERGLDRTRQGESVTLRWPMLLGRALLEIEGPAGA
;
A
#
# COMPACT_ATOMS: atom_id res chain seq x y z
N VAL A 1 47.96 11.50 -1.04
CA VAL A 1 46.81 10.62 -0.73
C VAL A 1 47.33 9.20 -0.71
N GLN A 2 47.18 8.50 0.41
CA GLN A 2 47.47 7.07 0.49
C GLN A 2 46.16 6.32 0.26
N LEU A 3 46.14 5.38 -0.67
CA LEU A 3 45.00 4.49 -0.85
C LEU A 3 45.19 3.29 0.08
N SER A 4 44.19 2.98 0.89
CA SER A 4 44.23 1.89 1.87
C SER A 4 42.90 1.16 1.85
N ARG A 5 42.92 -0.13 2.24
CA ARG A 5 41.68 -0.84 2.56
C ARG A 5 41.16 -0.44 3.94
N LEU A 6 39.89 -0.76 4.23
CA LEU A 6 39.29 -0.45 5.54
C LEU A 6 39.97 -1.20 6.69
N ASP A 7 40.43 -2.42 6.47
CA ASP A 7 41.16 -3.22 7.47
C ASP A 7 42.57 -2.69 7.74
N ASP A 8 43.28 -2.24 6.70
CA ASP A 8 44.58 -1.56 6.88
C ASP A 8 44.40 -0.28 7.71
N ALA A 9 43.39 0.54 7.38
CA ALA A 9 43.10 1.77 8.12
C ALA A 9 42.74 1.52 9.59
N LEU A 10 41.98 0.46 9.87
CA LEU A 10 41.64 0.07 11.25
C LEU A 10 42.86 -0.38 12.06
N ALA A 11 43.85 -1.02 11.40
CA ALA A 11 45.08 -1.48 12.03
C ALA A 11 46.08 -0.34 12.29
N GLU A 12 46.17 0.62 11.37
CA GLU A 12 47.21 1.65 11.37
C GLU A 12 46.77 2.99 11.97
N VAL A 13 45.46 3.28 12.01
CA VAL A 13 44.92 4.56 12.47
C VAL A 13 44.15 4.39 13.79
N PRO A 14 44.61 4.97 14.90
CA PRO A 14 43.87 4.97 16.15
C PRO A 14 42.49 5.63 15.99
N SER A 15 41.47 5.09 16.67
CA SER A 15 40.14 5.70 16.72
C SER A 15 40.20 7.14 17.24
N GLY A 16 39.37 8.02 16.68
CA GLY A 16 39.19 9.40 17.14
C GLY A 16 38.50 9.53 18.50
N GLY A 17 38.04 8.43 19.10
CA GLY A 17 37.39 8.40 20.41
C GLY A 17 36.00 7.76 20.39
N LEU A 18 35.25 7.94 21.48
CA LEU A 18 33.89 7.41 21.65
C LEU A 18 32.85 8.32 20.98
N ALA A 19 31.91 7.73 20.24
CA ALA A 19 30.75 8.42 19.67
C ALA A 19 29.46 7.59 19.88
N TYR A 20 28.35 8.29 20.16
CA TYR A 20 27.00 7.72 20.17
C TYR A 20 26.24 8.26 18.96
N LEU A 21 25.75 7.35 18.11
CA LEU A 21 25.06 7.71 16.88
C LEU A 21 23.54 7.58 17.07
N PRO A 22 22.74 8.56 16.59
CA PRO A 22 21.28 8.42 16.59
C PRO A 22 20.82 7.48 15.46
N THR A 23 19.53 7.14 15.44
CA THR A 23 18.91 6.56 14.24
C THR A 23 18.98 7.58 13.11
N ALA A 24 19.83 7.32 12.13
CA ALA A 24 20.08 8.22 11.01
C ALA A 24 20.37 7.43 9.72
N SER A 25 20.40 8.16 8.61
CA SER A 25 20.87 7.69 7.30
C SER A 25 21.63 8.85 6.64
N TYR A 26 22.06 8.67 5.39
CA TYR A 26 22.54 9.79 4.58
C TYR A 26 21.44 10.86 4.40
N ARG A 27 21.86 12.12 4.19
CA ARG A 27 21.02 13.32 4.32
C ARG A 27 19.74 13.25 3.48
N GLU A 28 19.84 12.76 2.26
CA GLU A 28 18.75 12.69 1.29
C GLU A 28 17.61 11.78 1.77
N MET A 29 17.96 10.70 2.48
CA MET A 29 16.98 9.79 3.09
C MET A 29 16.11 10.51 4.13
N GLU A 30 16.66 11.49 4.83
CA GLU A 30 15.90 12.24 5.83
C GLU A 30 14.78 13.07 5.19
N GLY A 31 14.99 13.55 3.96
CA GLY A 31 13.96 14.23 3.17
C GLY A 31 12.92 13.26 2.62
N TRP A 32 13.35 12.15 2.01
CA TRP A 32 12.43 11.20 1.36
C TRP A 32 11.49 10.48 2.33
N SER A 33 11.96 10.21 3.54
CA SER A 33 11.21 9.53 4.59
C SER A 33 10.15 10.41 5.29
N LEU A 34 10.09 11.71 4.96
CA LEU A 34 9.05 12.60 5.45
C LEU A 34 7.73 12.42 4.67
N PRO A 35 6.58 12.65 5.32
CA PRO A 35 5.33 12.89 4.61
C PRO A 35 5.45 14.06 3.62
N PRO A 36 4.69 14.07 2.51
CA PRO A 36 4.87 15.03 1.42
C PRO A 36 4.92 16.50 1.86
N ASP A 37 4.00 16.93 2.73
CA ASP A 37 3.95 18.31 3.21
C ASP A 37 5.16 18.71 4.06
N ALA A 38 5.67 17.78 4.88
CA ALA A 38 6.85 18.01 5.69
C ALA A 38 8.13 18.03 4.84
N ALA A 39 8.23 17.16 3.84
CA ALA A 39 9.31 17.17 2.85
C ALA A 39 9.34 18.51 2.09
N LEU A 40 8.19 19.02 1.65
CA LEU A 40 8.08 20.33 0.99
C LEU A 40 8.58 21.48 1.88
N ARG A 41 8.20 21.48 3.16
CA ARG A 41 8.65 22.49 4.12
C ARG A 41 10.15 22.43 4.34
N LEU A 42 10.73 21.23 4.43
CA LEU A 42 12.17 21.04 4.58
C LEU A 42 12.92 21.56 3.34
N THR A 43 12.49 21.18 2.14
CA THR A 43 13.11 21.66 0.89
C THR A 43 13.05 23.18 0.76
N ARG A 44 11.92 23.81 1.11
CA ARG A 44 11.79 25.28 1.09
C ARG A 44 12.70 25.94 2.12
N LEU A 45 12.80 25.37 3.33
CA LEU A 45 13.73 25.85 4.36
C LEU A 45 15.19 25.79 3.90
N GLU A 46 15.60 24.68 3.28
CA GLU A 46 16.96 24.54 2.73
C GLU A 46 17.24 25.60 1.66
N ARG A 47 16.28 25.84 0.75
CA ARG A 47 16.37 26.89 -0.26
C ARG A 47 16.51 28.29 0.35
N ASP A 48 15.74 28.60 1.38
CA ASP A 48 15.77 29.90 2.06
C ASP A 48 17.09 30.13 2.81
N LEU A 49 17.71 29.06 3.33
CA LEU A 49 19.02 29.12 3.99
C LEU A 49 20.18 29.23 3.00
N GLY A 50 20.03 28.69 1.79
CA GLY A 50 21.01 28.70 0.71
C GLY A 50 22.15 27.68 0.87
N ASP A 51 22.67 27.20 -0.26
CA ASP A 51 23.61 26.08 -0.35
C ASP A 51 24.88 26.25 0.49
N ALA A 52 25.41 27.48 0.57
CA ALA A 52 26.59 27.79 1.36
C ALA A 52 26.38 27.52 2.86
N ARG A 53 25.18 27.83 3.37
CA ARG A 53 24.84 27.60 4.78
C ARG A 53 24.47 26.14 5.02
N VAL A 54 23.74 25.53 4.10
CA VAL A 54 23.37 24.10 4.14
C VAL A 54 24.61 23.19 4.09
N SER A 55 25.66 23.58 3.36
CA SER A 55 26.92 22.81 3.27
C SER A 55 27.91 23.15 4.39
N SER A 56 27.57 24.07 5.28
CA SER A 56 28.39 24.44 6.44
C SER A 56 28.17 23.50 7.64
N PRO A 57 28.94 23.62 8.74
CA PRO A 57 28.66 22.89 9.98
C PRO A 57 27.23 23.11 10.53
N GLU A 58 26.59 24.25 10.23
CA GLU A 58 25.19 24.49 10.61
C GLU A 58 24.20 23.60 9.85
N GLY A 59 24.58 23.13 8.66
CA GLY A 59 23.83 22.15 7.89
C GLY A 59 23.62 20.85 8.65
N ALA A 60 24.52 20.52 9.57
CA ALA A 60 24.38 19.40 10.50
C ALA A 60 23.37 19.68 11.63
N LEU A 61 22.64 20.79 11.63
CA LEU A 61 21.49 21.02 12.51
C LEU A 61 20.15 20.88 11.76
N ILE A 62 20.19 20.88 10.43
CA ILE A 62 19.02 20.65 9.58
C ILE A 62 18.77 19.15 9.53
N ARG A 63 17.57 18.72 9.92
CA ARG A 63 17.19 17.31 10.02
C ARG A 63 15.82 17.05 9.43
N GLY A 64 15.66 15.88 8.83
CA GLY A 64 14.38 15.32 8.44
C GLY A 64 13.98 14.13 9.32
N ALA A 65 13.39 13.12 8.69
CA ALA A 65 12.93 11.89 9.33
C ALA A 65 13.95 10.74 9.26
N HIS A 66 13.63 9.61 9.89
CA HIS A 66 14.38 8.36 9.72
C HIS A 66 13.62 7.37 8.82
N TRP A 67 14.33 6.43 8.21
CA TRP A 67 13.79 5.47 7.23
C TRP A 67 12.49 4.77 7.66
N ARG A 68 12.34 4.40 8.95
CA ARG A 68 11.12 3.71 9.44
C ARG A 68 9.83 4.52 9.24
N ASN A 69 9.91 5.83 9.03
CA ASN A 69 8.74 6.66 8.73
C ASN A 69 8.13 6.34 7.36
N PHE A 70 8.81 5.61 6.47
CA PHE A 70 8.18 5.05 5.28
C PHE A 70 7.02 4.09 5.60
N LEU A 71 7.07 3.41 6.75
CA LEU A 71 5.97 2.56 7.22
C LEU A 71 4.77 3.40 7.73
N VAL A 72 4.94 4.70 7.93
CA VAL A 72 3.82 5.63 8.20
C VAL A 72 3.38 6.30 6.90
N LYS A 73 4.34 6.70 6.06
CA LYS A 73 4.10 7.36 4.76
C LYS A 73 3.33 6.46 3.79
N TYR A 74 3.61 5.16 3.80
CA TYR A 74 3.00 4.17 2.92
C TYR A 74 2.44 3.01 3.73
N SER A 75 1.11 2.99 3.89
CA SER A 75 0.41 1.92 4.62
C SER A 75 0.62 0.55 3.99
N GLU A 76 0.72 0.47 2.65
CA GLU A 76 0.99 -0.78 1.93
C GLU A 76 2.37 -1.37 2.27
N SER A 77 3.37 -0.50 2.45
CA SER A 77 4.70 -0.92 2.94
C SER A 77 4.63 -1.44 4.37
N ASN A 78 3.87 -0.76 5.24
CA ASN A 78 3.66 -1.21 6.62
C ASN A 78 3.03 -2.59 6.69
N ARG A 79 1.90 -2.78 5.98
CA ARG A 79 1.18 -4.07 5.91
C ARG A 79 2.12 -5.19 5.44
N MET A 80 2.86 -4.96 4.34
CA MET A 80 3.84 -5.93 3.82
C MET A 80 4.97 -6.23 4.83
N HIS A 81 5.47 -5.21 5.52
CA HIS A 81 6.54 -5.36 6.51
C HIS A 81 6.06 -6.10 7.75
N LYS A 82 4.86 -5.78 8.23
CA LYS A 82 4.26 -6.38 9.42
C LYS A 82 3.80 -7.81 9.18
N LYS A 83 3.29 -8.11 7.98
CA LYS A 83 3.08 -9.48 7.51
C LYS A 83 4.37 -10.31 7.57
N MET A 84 5.46 -9.76 7.04
CA MET A 84 6.79 -10.38 7.11
C MET A 84 7.21 -10.64 8.57
N GLN A 85 7.01 -9.68 9.48
CA GLN A 85 7.33 -9.85 10.90
C GLN A 85 6.48 -10.92 11.57
N ALA A 86 5.17 -10.96 11.28
CA ALA A 86 4.25 -11.97 11.80
C ALA A 86 4.65 -13.38 11.35
N LEU A 87 4.96 -13.55 10.06
CA LEU A 87 5.46 -14.83 9.52
C LEU A 87 6.85 -15.19 10.08
N SER A 88 7.73 -14.21 10.30
CA SER A 88 9.01 -14.43 10.98
C SER A 88 8.83 -14.96 12.40
N ALA A 89 7.86 -14.42 13.15
CA ALA A 89 7.53 -14.90 14.48
C ALA A 89 6.89 -16.29 14.45
N LEU A 90 5.98 -16.56 13.52
CA LEU A 90 5.39 -17.89 13.31
C LEU A 90 6.46 -18.92 12.94
N CYS A 91 7.39 -18.57 12.06
CA CYS A 91 8.51 -19.42 11.66
C CYS A 91 9.36 -19.87 12.84
N ARG A 92 9.73 -18.95 13.74
CA ARG A 92 10.43 -19.28 14.99
C ARG A 92 9.61 -20.22 15.89
N ARG A 93 8.31 -19.97 16.05
CA ARG A 93 7.43 -20.85 16.84
C ARG A 93 7.30 -22.26 16.25
N ARG A 94 7.50 -22.40 14.94
CA ARG A 94 7.46 -23.69 14.21
C ARG A 94 8.82 -24.37 14.07
N GLY A 95 9.85 -23.89 14.78
CA GLY A 95 11.18 -24.50 14.78
C GLY A 95 12.08 -24.09 13.61
N ASP A 96 11.84 -22.91 13.03
CA ASP A 96 12.65 -22.32 11.95
C ASP A 96 12.85 -23.24 10.72
N PRO A 97 11.76 -23.77 10.11
CA PRO A 97 11.89 -24.61 8.92
C PRO A 97 12.70 -23.88 7.84
N PRO A 98 13.77 -24.50 7.28
CA PRO A 98 14.74 -23.78 6.44
C PRO A 98 14.14 -23.16 5.17
N GLY A 99 13.09 -23.75 4.61
CA GLY A 99 12.41 -23.22 3.42
C GLY A 99 11.71 -21.91 3.73
N ALA A 100 10.83 -21.90 4.73
CA ALA A 100 10.12 -20.71 5.17
C ALA A 100 11.08 -19.62 5.66
N ARG A 101 12.12 -19.98 6.42
CA ARG A 101 13.13 -19.02 6.90
C ARG A 101 13.88 -18.34 5.75
N ARG A 102 14.26 -19.09 4.70
CA ARG A 102 14.90 -18.51 3.51
C ARG A 102 13.95 -17.61 2.72
N ALA A 103 12.70 -18.01 2.56
CA ALA A 103 11.68 -17.21 1.87
C ALA A 103 11.45 -15.89 2.62
N ILE A 104 11.28 -15.92 3.95
CA ILE A 104 11.18 -14.71 4.78
C ILE A 104 12.43 -13.83 4.63
N GLY A 105 13.64 -14.41 4.61
CA GLY A 105 14.87 -13.65 4.40
C GLY A 105 14.92 -12.95 3.04
N ARG A 106 14.42 -13.58 1.96
CA ARG A 106 14.28 -12.93 0.65
C ARG A 106 13.23 -11.83 0.65
N ALA A 107 12.13 -12.04 1.38
CA ALA A 107 11.10 -11.02 1.60
C ALA A 107 11.59 -9.82 2.41
N GLN A 108 12.79 -9.85 3.00
CA GLN A 108 13.39 -8.69 3.69
C GLN A 108 14.21 -7.79 2.74
N CYS A 109 14.16 -8.02 1.42
CA CYS A 109 14.80 -7.15 0.44
C CYS A 109 14.20 -5.73 0.55
N ASN A 110 15.03 -4.78 0.97
CA ASN A 110 14.58 -3.47 1.44
C ASN A 110 13.89 -2.60 0.37
N ASP A 111 14.25 -2.77 -0.90
CA ASP A 111 13.93 -1.85 -2.00
C ASP A 111 12.42 -1.63 -2.16
N ALA A 112 11.62 -2.68 -1.97
CA ALA A 112 10.17 -2.63 -2.10
C ALA A 112 9.46 -1.95 -0.91
N TYR A 113 10.16 -1.58 0.15
CA TYR A 113 9.55 -1.03 1.38
C TYR A 113 9.57 0.50 1.45
N TRP A 114 10.19 1.19 0.49
CA TRP A 114 10.31 2.64 0.53
C TRP A 114 10.51 3.24 -0.86
N HIS A 115 10.44 4.56 -0.95
CA HIS A 115 10.69 5.28 -2.19
C HIS A 115 11.54 6.53 -1.94
N GLY A 116 12.58 6.70 -2.76
CA GLY A 116 13.44 7.88 -2.78
C GLY A 116 13.52 8.44 -4.20
N VAL A 117 14.68 8.31 -4.84
CA VAL A 117 14.88 8.65 -6.26
C VAL A 117 14.63 7.45 -7.17
N PHE A 118 14.90 6.25 -6.67
CA PHE A 118 14.64 5.00 -7.37
C PHE A 118 13.20 4.56 -7.14
N GLY A 119 12.59 3.90 -8.13
CA GLY A 119 11.18 3.51 -8.10
C GLY A 119 10.78 2.78 -6.80
N GLY A 120 11.60 1.85 -6.32
CA GLY A 120 11.43 1.22 -5.00
C GLY A 120 10.05 0.61 -4.81
N LEU A 121 9.35 1.01 -3.75
CA LEU A 121 7.96 0.64 -3.46
C LEU A 121 7.05 0.84 -4.68
N TYR A 122 7.25 1.85 -5.52
CA TYR A 122 6.42 2.10 -6.70
C TYR A 122 6.62 1.10 -7.85
N LEU A 123 7.62 0.20 -7.78
CA LEU A 123 7.85 -0.82 -8.80
C LEU A 123 7.06 -2.11 -8.45
N PRO A 124 5.99 -2.46 -9.19
CA PRO A 124 5.11 -3.56 -8.82
C PRO A 124 5.84 -4.91 -8.77
N HIS A 125 6.79 -5.15 -9.67
CA HIS A 125 7.58 -6.39 -9.69
C HIS A 125 8.46 -6.57 -8.44
N LEU A 126 8.87 -5.49 -7.77
CA LEU A 126 9.61 -5.58 -6.51
C LEU A 126 8.68 -5.98 -5.37
N ARG A 127 7.49 -5.36 -5.27
CA ARG A 127 6.47 -5.75 -4.27
C ARG A 127 5.98 -7.18 -4.49
N GLU A 128 5.70 -7.55 -5.74
CA GLU A 128 5.31 -8.91 -6.10
C GLU A 128 6.37 -9.94 -5.66
N ALA A 129 7.66 -9.63 -5.82
CA ALA A 129 8.74 -10.51 -5.37
C ALA A 129 8.74 -10.70 -3.85
N ILE A 130 8.41 -9.66 -3.07
CA ILE A 130 8.23 -9.79 -1.61
C ILE A 130 7.03 -10.67 -1.30
N TRP A 131 5.85 -10.35 -1.84
CA TRP A 131 4.61 -11.08 -1.59
C TRP A 131 4.71 -12.56 -2.01
N ARG A 132 5.36 -12.86 -3.12
CA ARG A 132 5.62 -14.24 -3.56
C ARG A 132 6.42 -15.04 -2.53
N ASN A 133 7.45 -14.44 -1.94
CA ASN A 133 8.23 -15.08 -0.88
C ASN A 133 7.45 -15.20 0.43
N LEU A 134 6.59 -14.22 0.76
CA LEU A 134 5.70 -14.30 1.92
C LEU A 134 4.66 -15.43 1.75
N ALA A 135 4.04 -15.54 0.57
CA ALA A 135 3.12 -16.62 0.22
C ALA A 135 3.79 -18.00 0.30
N GLN A 136 5.02 -18.13 -0.22
CA GLN A 136 5.80 -19.36 -0.10
C GLN A 136 6.06 -19.71 1.38
N ALA A 137 6.48 -18.74 2.18
CA ALA A 137 6.75 -18.97 3.59
C ALA A 137 5.48 -19.38 4.35
N GLU A 138 4.36 -18.69 4.13
CA GLU A 138 3.12 -18.99 4.83
C GLU A 138 2.54 -20.35 4.43
N SER A 139 2.58 -20.71 3.15
CA SER A 139 2.16 -22.03 2.67
C SER A 139 2.93 -23.16 3.35
N GLU A 140 4.25 -23.02 3.51
CA GLU A 140 5.08 -24.00 4.23
C GLU A 140 4.77 -24.04 5.73
N LEU A 141 4.58 -22.87 6.37
CA LEU A 141 4.32 -22.77 7.81
C LEU A 141 2.93 -23.28 8.21
N ARG A 142 1.96 -23.18 7.31
CA ARG A 142 0.57 -23.59 7.50
C ARG A 142 0.21 -24.86 6.73
N ALA A 143 1.20 -25.60 6.25
CA ALA A 143 1.00 -26.84 5.53
C ALA A 143 0.17 -27.83 6.38
N GLY A 144 -0.95 -28.30 5.82
CA GLY A 144 -1.86 -29.23 6.50
C GLY A 144 -2.75 -28.61 7.58
N GLU A 145 -2.72 -27.28 7.78
CA GLU A 145 -3.64 -26.62 8.70
C GLU A 145 -5.04 -26.49 8.09
N PRO A 146 -6.10 -26.73 8.88
CA PRO A 146 -7.45 -26.39 8.45
C PRO A 146 -7.60 -24.87 8.35
N ILE A 147 -8.65 -24.43 7.65
CA ILE A 147 -9.01 -23.01 7.64
C ILE A 147 -9.26 -22.49 9.06
N GLY A 148 -8.71 -21.32 9.35
CA GLY A 148 -8.82 -20.65 10.64
C GLY A 148 -8.71 -19.14 10.52
N TYR A 149 -8.72 -18.49 11.68
CA TYR A 149 -8.47 -17.05 11.79
C TYR A 149 -7.76 -16.72 13.09
N GLU A 150 -7.00 -15.62 13.06
CA GLU A 150 -6.37 -14.95 14.19
C GLU A 150 -6.87 -13.50 14.24
N ILE A 151 -6.99 -12.91 15.44
CA ILE A 151 -7.41 -11.51 15.64
C ILE A 151 -6.35 -10.82 16.48
N PHE A 152 -5.71 -9.80 15.93
CA PHE A 152 -4.74 -8.96 16.62
C PHE A 152 -4.36 -7.76 15.75
N ASP A 153 -3.89 -6.69 16.39
CA ASP A 153 -3.25 -5.54 15.75
C ASP A 153 -1.99 -5.98 14.99
N LEU A 154 -2.14 -6.16 13.68
CA LEU A 154 -1.08 -6.69 12.83
C LEU A 154 -0.17 -5.55 12.40
N ASP A 155 -0.74 -4.42 11.99
CA ASP A 155 0.01 -3.32 11.39
C ASP A 155 0.60 -2.33 12.41
N GLY A 156 0.16 -2.40 13.67
CA GLY A 156 0.62 -1.63 14.81
C GLY A 156 -0.06 -0.27 14.95
N ASP A 157 -1.27 -0.09 14.39
CA ASP A 157 -2.04 1.15 14.47
C ASP A 157 -2.96 1.24 15.71
N GLY A 158 -3.01 0.18 16.52
CA GLY A 158 -3.85 0.09 17.72
C GLY A 158 -5.23 -0.53 17.49
N HIS A 159 -5.53 -1.00 16.28
CA HIS A 159 -6.78 -1.65 15.94
C HIS A 159 -6.54 -3.08 15.44
N ASP A 160 -7.37 -4.03 15.90
CA ASP A 160 -7.19 -5.43 15.52
C ASP A 160 -7.63 -5.69 14.06
N GLU A 161 -6.80 -6.41 13.30
CA GLU A 161 -7.18 -7.04 12.04
C GLU A 161 -7.65 -8.48 12.24
N LEU A 162 -8.43 -9.00 11.29
CA LEU A 162 -8.74 -10.43 11.17
C LEU A 162 -7.85 -11.06 10.09
N TRP A 163 -6.95 -11.94 10.49
CA TRP A 163 -6.12 -12.73 9.58
C TRP A 163 -6.73 -14.13 9.40
N ILE A 164 -7.36 -14.34 8.25
CA ILE A 164 -7.96 -15.61 7.82
C ILE A 164 -6.93 -16.38 7.01
N HIS A 165 -6.75 -17.66 7.31
CA HIS A 165 -5.69 -18.45 6.70
C HIS A 165 -6.08 -19.93 6.52
N SER A 166 -5.44 -20.60 5.57
CA SER A 166 -5.43 -22.05 5.41
C SER A 166 -4.08 -22.52 4.86
N SER A 167 -3.99 -23.79 4.44
CA SER A 167 -2.85 -24.29 3.64
C SER A 167 -2.73 -23.69 2.24
N ASP A 168 -3.75 -23.00 1.74
CA ASP A 168 -3.88 -22.61 0.33
C ASP A 168 -3.98 -21.09 0.10
N PHE A 169 -4.36 -20.33 1.11
CA PHE A 169 -4.49 -18.87 1.01
C PHE A 169 -4.28 -18.14 2.35
N SER A 170 -4.15 -16.83 2.24
CA SER A 170 -4.17 -15.88 3.34
C SER A 170 -5.01 -14.66 2.97
N ALA A 171 -5.78 -14.15 3.93
CA ALA A 171 -6.60 -12.96 3.77
C ALA A 171 -6.55 -12.10 5.05
N ILE A 172 -6.55 -10.78 4.89
CA ILE A 172 -6.57 -9.84 6.01
C ILE A 172 -7.73 -8.87 5.81
N VAL A 173 -8.69 -8.89 6.74
CA VAL A 173 -9.80 -7.93 6.79
C VAL A 173 -9.51 -6.92 7.90
N SER A 174 -9.64 -5.63 7.62
CA SER A 174 -9.55 -4.55 8.62
C SER A 174 -10.94 -4.00 8.95
N PRO A 175 -11.54 -4.37 10.10
CA PRO A 175 -12.82 -3.82 10.53
C PRO A 175 -12.76 -2.31 10.75
N TRP A 176 -11.64 -1.78 11.24
CA TRP A 176 -11.47 -0.36 11.51
C TRP A 176 -11.48 0.49 10.23
N ARG A 177 -11.00 -0.09 9.12
CA ARG A 177 -10.87 0.57 7.81
C ARG A 177 -11.94 0.05 6.84
N GLY A 178 -13.21 0.18 7.22
CA GLY A 178 -14.35 -0.11 6.34
C GLY A 178 -14.67 -1.58 6.15
N ALA A 179 -14.16 -2.47 7.01
CA ALA A 179 -14.14 -3.91 6.73
C ALA A 179 -13.58 -4.21 5.33
N ALA A 180 -12.53 -3.48 4.92
CA ALA A 180 -11.85 -3.69 3.66
C ALA A 180 -10.96 -4.94 3.75
N LEU A 181 -10.77 -5.60 2.60
CA LEU A 181 -9.86 -6.72 2.45
C LEU A 181 -8.51 -6.19 1.94
N GLU A 182 -7.52 -6.17 2.82
CA GLU A 182 -6.21 -5.53 2.60
C GLU A 182 -5.14 -6.51 2.10
N GLU A 183 -5.37 -7.80 2.30
CA GLU A 183 -4.59 -8.89 1.71
C GLU A 183 -5.54 -9.96 1.19
N TYR A 184 -5.28 -10.46 -0.01
CA TYR A 184 -5.88 -11.68 -0.53
C TYR A 184 -4.83 -12.44 -1.34
N SER A 185 -4.08 -13.29 -0.65
CA SER A 185 -2.95 -14.05 -1.19
C SER A 185 -3.38 -15.48 -1.50
N LEU A 186 -3.32 -15.88 -2.77
CA LEU A 186 -3.50 -17.27 -3.16
C LEU A 186 -2.13 -17.92 -3.37
N PHE A 187 -1.82 -18.98 -2.61
CA PHE A 187 -0.48 -19.57 -2.63
C PHE A 187 -0.17 -20.30 -3.95
N ARG A 188 -1.20 -20.87 -4.61
CA ARG A 188 -1.05 -21.53 -5.92
C ARG A 188 -0.55 -20.62 -7.04
N THR A 189 -0.91 -19.34 -7.00
CA THR A 189 -0.41 -18.32 -7.94
C THR A 189 0.70 -17.46 -7.32
N ALA A 190 0.99 -17.67 -6.03
CA ALA A 190 1.87 -16.84 -5.20
C ALA A 190 1.63 -15.33 -5.41
N THR A 191 0.36 -14.95 -5.55
CA THR A 191 -0.08 -13.58 -5.86
C THR A 191 -0.94 -13.06 -4.72
N ASN A 192 -0.60 -11.88 -4.19
CA ASN A 192 -1.52 -11.07 -3.42
C ASN A 192 -2.32 -10.18 -4.37
N TYR A 193 -3.61 -10.47 -4.54
CA TYR A 193 -4.48 -9.73 -5.45
C TYR A 193 -4.75 -8.30 -5.00
N ALA A 194 -4.51 -7.98 -3.72
CA ALA A 194 -4.63 -6.64 -3.17
C ALA A 194 -3.30 -5.84 -3.23
N ASP A 195 -2.22 -6.35 -3.86
CA ASP A 195 -0.90 -5.67 -3.97
C ASP A 195 -0.89 -4.46 -4.94
N THR A 196 -1.80 -3.52 -4.70
CA THR A 196 -1.87 -2.24 -5.40
C THR A 196 -1.26 -1.14 -4.56
N LEU A 197 -1.11 0.06 -5.13
CA LEU A 197 -0.75 1.26 -4.38
C LEU A 197 -1.81 2.33 -4.53
N THR A 198 -2.08 2.99 -3.42
CA THR A 198 -2.86 4.23 -3.38
C THR A 198 -2.10 5.34 -4.11
N ARG A 199 -2.80 6.07 -4.98
CA ARG A 199 -2.25 7.24 -5.69
C ARG A 199 -2.08 8.37 -4.68
N ARG A 200 -0.84 8.73 -4.39
CA ARG A 200 -0.49 9.77 -3.41
C ARG A 200 0.26 10.89 -4.07
N ARG A 201 0.08 12.10 -3.52
CA ARG A 201 0.91 13.24 -3.87
C ARG A 201 2.30 13.07 -3.25
N GLU A 202 3.33 13.32 -4.03
CA GLU A 202 4.71 13.37 -3.55
C GLU A 202 5.24 14.81 -3.60
N ALA A 203 6.19 15.14 -2.72
CA ALA A 203 6.73 16.51 -2.62
C ALA A 203 7.28 17.01 -3.97
N TYR A 204 7.92 16.13 -4.73
CA TYR A 204 8.48 16.48 -6.02
C TYR A 204 7.43 16.76 -7.11
N HIS A 205 6.17 16.31 -6.97
CA HIS A 205 5.11 16.70 -7.91
C HIS A 205 4.81 18.20 -7.81
N VAL A 206 4.77 18.73 -6.58
CA VAL A 206 4.51 20.15 -6.32
C VAL A 206 5.71 20.99 -6.75
N LEU A 207 6.93 20.60 -6.37
CA LEU A 207 8.15 21.33 -6.74
C LEU A 207 8.35 21.38 -8.27
N ALA A 208 8.03 20.30 -8.99
CA ALA A 208 8.15 20.28 -10.45
C ALA A 208 7.24 21.32 -11.13
N LEU A 209 6.02 21.52 -10.60
CA LEU A 209 5.08 22.52 -11.09
C LEU A 209 5.53 23.95 -10.74
N GLU A 210 6.04 24.17 -9.53
CA GLU A 210 6.59 25.47 -9.12
C GLU A 210 7.76 25.91 -10.01
N HIS A 211 8.69 25.00 -10.34
CA HIS A 211 9.83 25.30 -11.20
C HIS A 211 9.42 25.64 -12.64
N GLN A 212 8.36 25.01 -13.16
CA GLN A 212 7.82 25.35 -14.49
C GLN A 212 7.24 26.76 -14.55
N ALA A 213 6.53 27.21 -13.51
CA ALA A 213 6.00 28.57 -13.44
C ALA A 213 7.10 29.64 -13.40
N GLY A 214 8.35 29.26 -13.10
CA GLY A 214 9.47 30.18 -12.89
C GLY A 214 10.67 30.07 -13.84
N SER A 215 10.71 29.19 -14.84
CA SER A 215 11.94 28.99 -15.65
C SER A 215 11.78 28.76 -17.16
N HIS A 216 12.52 29.57 -17.93
CA HIS A 216 12.89 29.38 -19.34
C HIS A 216 14.28 28.73 -19.45
N GLY A 217 14.37 27.48 -19.93
CA GLY A 217 15.49 26.92 -20.72
C GLY A 217 16.78 26.42 -20.02
N GLY A 218 17.33 25.32 -20.55
CA GLY A 218 18.76 24.93 -20.44
C GLY A 218 19.00 23.46 -20.09
N ALA A 219 19.45 22.63 -21.05
CA ALA A 219 19.90 21.25 -20.83
C ALA A 219 21.43 21.16 -21.00
N GLY A 220 22.13 20.57 -20.04
CA GLY A 220 23.57 20.25 -20.09
C GLY A 220 23.80 18.75 -20.27
N ASP A 221 24.91 18.39 -20.93
CA ASP A 221 25.29 17.03 -21.34
C ASP A 221 26.27 16.39 -20.35
N GLY A 222 25.85 15.31 -19.70
CA GLY A 222 26.60 14.52 -18.71
C GLY A 222 25.72 13.45 -18.04
N THR A 223 26.31 12.45 -17.37
CA THR A 223 25.54 11.51 -16.54
C THR A 223 25.00 12.25 -15.31
N PRO A 224 23.68 12.34 -15.13
CA PRO A 224 23.09 13.20 -14.10
C PRO A 224 23.30 12.61 -12.69
N SER A 225 23.71 13.46 -11.74
CA SER A 225 23.69 13.15 -10.32
C SER A 225 22.25 13.08 -9.78
N ILE A 226 22.05 12.57 -8.57
CA ILE A 226 20.74 12.57 -7.90
C ILE A 226 20.13 13.99 -7.90
N HIS A 227 20.94 15.01 -7.59
CA HIS A 227 20.49 16.41 -7.59
C HIS A 227 20.08 16.90 -8.99
N ASP A 228 20.80 16.48 -10.03
CA ASP A 228 20.47 16.84 -11.42
C ASP A 228 19.15 16.22 -11.88
N ILE A 229 18.90 14.96 -11.49
CA ILE A 229 17.61 14.28 -11.75
C ILE A 229 16.47 15.03 -11.05
N GLU A 230 16.65 15.44 -9.80
CA GLU A 230 15.61 16.14 -9.04
C GLU A 230 15.25 17.51 -9.62
N HIS A 231 16.22 18.25 -10.17
CA HIS A 231 16.00 19.57 -10.78
C HIS A 231 15.49 19.50 -12.23
N GLY A 232 15.74 18.39 -12.92
CA GLY A 232 15.31 18.15 -14.30
C GLY A 232 13.84 17.73 -14.46
N ILE A 233 13.16 17.37 -13.37
CA ILE A 233 11.77 16.89 -13.43
C ILE A 233 10.83 18.01 -13.88
N ARG A 234 9.97 17.68 -14.85
CA ARG A 234 8.94 18.54 -15.40
C ARG A 234 7.61 17.79 -15.35
N LEU A 235 6.55 18.48 -14.96
CA LEU A 235 5.21 17.91 -14.81
C LEU A 235 4.20 18.92 -15.34
N GLU A 236 3.37 18.53 -16.31
CA GLU A 236 2.39 19.44 -16.91
C GLU A 236 1.10 19.55 -16.10
N VAL A 237 0.66 18.43 -15.50
CA VAL A 237 -0.59 18.32 -14.74
C VAL A 237 -0.35 17.52 -13.47
N GLN A 238 -1.01 17.89 -12.37
CA GLN A 238 -0.93 17.10 -11.14
C GLN A 238 -1.47 15.68 -11.38
N PRO A 239 -0.76 14.63 -10.95
CA PRO A 239 -1.29 13.28 -11.02
C PRO A 239 -2.53 13.15 -10.11
N PRO A 240 -3.47 12.26 -10.45
CA PRO A 240 -4.59 11.90 -9.59
C PRO A 240 -4.14 11.47 -8.19
N VAL A 241 -4.98 11.75 -7.19
CA VAL A 241 -4.75 11.37 -5.80
C VAL A 241 -6.00 10.69 -5.28
N ASP A 242 -5.84 9.59 -4.57
CA ASP A 242 -6.95 8.91 -3.92
C ASP A 242 -7.26 9.54 -2.56
N ALA A 243 -8.55 9.66 -2.23
CA ALA A 243 -9.00 10.18 -0.94
C ALA A 243 -8.78 9.18 0.22
N ASP A 244 -8.83 7.88 -0.10
CA ASP A 244 -8.70 6.78 0.84
C ASP A 244 -7.65 5.78 0.34
N ASP A 245 -7.13 4.95 1.26
CA ASP A 245 -6.27 3.84 0.89
C ASP A 245 -7.01 2.86 -0.04
N ARG A 246 -6.28 2.37 -1.05
CA ARG A 246 -6.77 1.33 -1.94
C ARG A 246 -6.70 -0.04 -1.27
N ALA A 247 -7.79 -0.79 -1.42
CA ALA A 247 -7.93 -2.17 -0.95
C ALA A 247 -9.00 -2.87 -1.81
N MET A 248 -9.34 -4.12 -1.48
CA MET A 248 -10.52 -4.78 -2.02
C MET A 248 -11.74 -4.49 -1.14
N PHE A 249 -12.91 -4.36 -1.76
CA PHE A 249 -14.20 -4.13 -1.10
C PHE A 249 -14.27 -2.79 -0.34
N VAL A 250 -13.85 -1.70 -0.97
CA VAL A 250 -13.99 -0.33 -0.42
C VAL A 250 -15.34 0.24 -0.83
N ASP A 251 -16.23 0.47 0.14
CA ASP A 251 -17.65 0.69 -0.14
C ASP A 251 -18.08 2.16 -0.02
N ARG A 252 -18.95 2.59 -0.95
CA ARG A 252 -19.44 3.98 -1.05
C ARG A 252 -20.86 4.04 -1.61
N VAL A 253 -21.62 5.06 -1.21
CA VAL A 253 -22.79 5.52 -1.97
C VAL A 253 -22.32 6.61 -2.92
N LEU A 254 -22.46 6.38 -4.21
CA LEU A 254 -22.08 7.35 -5.24
C LEU A 254 -23.33 8.09 -5.74
N PRO A 255 -23.27 9.43 -5.88
CA PRO A 255 -24.40 10.21 -6.38
C PRO A 255 -24.84 9.78 -7.78
N ALA A 256 -26.15 9.79 -8.03
CA ALA A 256 -26.76 9.42 -9.32
C ALA A 256 -26.10 10.08 -10.55
N GLY A 257 -25.70 11.35 -10.41
CA GLY A 257 -25.13 12.16 -11.49
C GLY A 257 -23.60 12.09 -11.62
N LEU A 258 -22.92 11.28 -10.79
CA LEU A 258 -21.47 11.15 -10.85
C LEU A 258 -21.04 10.52 -12.18
N ARG A 259 -20.14 11.19 -12.88
CA ARG A 259 -19.60 10.71 -14.15
C ARG A 259 -18.29 9.97 -13.93
N PHE A 260 -18.00 9.03 -14.82
CA PHE A 260 -16.78 8.23 -14.75
C PHE A 260 -15.51 9.10 -14.86
N GLU A 261 -15.56 10.17 -15.66
CA GLU A 261 -14.44 11.09 -15.88
C GLU A 261 -14.09 11.92 -14.64
N ASP A 262 -15.02 12.07 -13.70
CA ASP A 262 -14.78 12.72 -12.41
C ASP A 262 -14.37 11.66 -11.35
N TYR A 263 -14.89 10.44 -11.47
CA TYR A 263 -14.59 9.31 -10.58
C TYR A 263 -13.15 8.78 -10.73
N GLU A 264 -12.72 8.52 -11.97
CA GLU A 264 -11.38 7.98 -12.27
C GLU A 264 -10.24 8.80 -11.66
N PRO A 265 -10.17 10.14 -11.81
CA PRO A 265 -9.13 10.94 -11.19
C PRO A 265 -9.30 11.14 -9.67
N GLY A 266 -10.43 10.71 -9.10
CA GLY A 266 -10.76 10.92 -7.69
C GLY A 266 -11.33 12.31 -7.38
N ASP A 267 -11.82 13.05 -8.39
CA ASP A 267 -12.40 14.39 -8.23
C ASP A 267 -13.90 14.33 -7.98
N TYR A 268 -14.27 13.67 -6.89
CA TYR A 268 -15.67 13.49 -6.51
C TYR A 268 -15.86 13.36 -5.01
N TRP A 269 -17.11 13.57 -4.58
CA TRP A 269 -17.55 13.38 -3.21
C TRP A 269 -18.61 12.29 -3.23
N ALA A 270 -18.34 11.21 -2.51
CA ALA A 270 -19.35 10.19 -2.27
C ALA A 270 -20.47 10.80 -1.40
N ALA A 271 -21.73 10.43 -1.67
CA ALA A 271 -22.83 10.78 -0.77
C ALA A 271 -22.61 10.15 0.62
N ARG A 272 -21.94 9.00 0.64
CA ARG A 272 -21.44 8.33 1.84
C ARG A 272 -20.22 7.47 1.51
N SER A 273 -19.26 7.40 2.41
CA SER A 273 -18.10 6.50 2.30
C SER A 273 -17.92 5.72 3.59
N TRP A 274 -17.63 4.42 3.48
CA TRP A 274 -17.25 3.58 4.62
C TRP A 274 -15.76 3.26 4.64
N ALA A 275 -14.97 3.76 3.69
CA ALA A 275 -13.55 3.42 3.54
C ALA A 275 -12.70 3.63 4.81
N ARG A 276 -13.12 4.55 5.69
CA ARG A 276 -12.47 4.89 6.96
C ARG A 276 -13.41 4.80 8.16
N THR A 277 -14.46 4.02 8.00
CA THR A 277 -15.50 3.85 9.01
C THR A 277 -15.29 2.52 9.73
N PRO A 278 -15.33 2.50 11.07
CA PRO A 278 -15.23 1.24 11.81
C PRO A 278 -16.45 0.34 11.63
N PHE A 279 -16.21 -0.96 11.67
CA PHE A 279 -17.21 -2.01 11.68
C PHE A 279 -17.06 -2.87 12.93
N THR A 280 -18.17 -3.33 13.48
CA THR A 280 -18.15 -4.47 14.39
C THR A 280 -18.01 -5.73 13.56
N ALA A 281 -16.95 -6.51 13.77
CA ALA A 281 -16.71 -7.75 13.03
C ALA A 281 -16.82 -8.98 13.96
N THR A 282 -17.66 -9.93 13.58
CA THR A 282 -17.86 -11.19 14.33
C THR A 282 -17.47 -12.38 13.46
N PRO A 283 -16.26 -12.94 13.61
CA PRO A 283 -15.84 -14.13 12.89
C PRO A 283 -16.40 -15.41 13.52
N ARG A 284 -16.76 -16.39 12.68
CA ARG A 284 -17.22 -17.72 13.08
C ARG A 284 -16.65 -18.78 12.13
N ARG A 285 -16.20 -19.90 12.70
CA ARG A 285 -15.87 -21.09 11.91
C ARG A 285 -17.16 -21.87 11.63
N HIS A 286 -17.27 -22.43 10.43
CA HIS A 286 -18.28 -23.42 10.06
C HIS A 286 -17.60 -24.56 9.29
N ASP A 287 -18.35 -25.62 8.97
CA ASP A 287 -17.78 -26.77 8.25
C ASP A 287 -17.16 -26.33 6.92
N GLY A 288 -15.83 -26.39 6.84
CA GLY A 288 -15.04 -26.07 5.64
C GLY A 288 -14.75 -24.58 5.40
N GLY A 289 -15.14 -23.67 6.32
CA GLY A 289 -15.02 -22.23 6.07
C GLY A 289 -14.96 -21.31 7.29
N VAL A 290 -14.70 -20.04 7.03
CA VAL A 290 -14.76 -18.93 7.99
C VAL A 290 -15.74 -17.89 7.47
N GLU A 291 -16.71 -17.52 8.29
CA GLU A 291 -17.65 -16.43 8.04
C GLU A 291 -17.29 -15.23 8.93
N ILE A 292 -17.34 -14.02 8.40
CA ILE A 292 -17.15 -12.77 9.15
C ILE A 292 -18.32 -11.86 8.86
N VAL A 293 -19.15 -11.61 9.87
CA VAL A 293 -20.25 -10.64 9.80
C VAL A 293 -19.72 -9.29 10.26
N CYS A 294 -19.76 -8.30 9.37
CA CYS A 294 -19.31 -6.95 9.61
C CYS A 294 -20.51 -5.98 9.54
N ASP A 295 -20.79 -5.28 10.62
CA ASP A 295 -21.83 -4.25 10.70
C ASP A 295 -21.20 -2.87 10.90
N ALA A 296 -21.52 -1.90 10.04
CA ALA A 296 -21.00 -0.53 10.16
C ALA A 296 -21.44 0.08 11.50
N THR A 297 -20.49 0.59 12.31
CA THR A 297 -20.82 1.17 13.62
C THR A 297 -21.23 2.63 13.49
N GLU A 298 -20.43 3.42 12.79
CA GLU A 298 -20.70 4.84 12.51
C GLU A 298 -21.30 4.98 11.11
N GLY A 299 -22.25 5.90 10.94
CA GLY A 299 -23.05 6.00 9.71
C GLY A 299 -24.08 4.87 9.54
N GLY A 300 -23.79 3.65 10.00
CA GLY A 300 -24.69 2.50 9.96
C GLY A 300 -25.16 2.13 8.56
N GLY A 301 -26.19 1.27 8.50
CA GLY A 301 -26.93 0.96 7.28
C GLY A 301 -26.18 0.15 6.23
N LEU A 302 -25.01 -0.41 6.56
CA LEU A 302 -24.28 -1.35 5.72
C LEU A 302 -23.84 -2.56 6.54
N ARG A 303 -24.21 -3.74 6.06
CA ARG A 303 -23.73 -5.04 6.53
C ARG A 303 -23.00 -5.74 5.40
N LYS A 304 -21.82 -6.27 5.72
CA LYS A 304 -21.02 -7.13 4.84
C LYS A 304 -20.82 -8.48 5.52
N VAL A 305 -20.93 -9.56 4.76
CA VAL A 305 -20.59 -10.89 5.27
C VAL A 305 -19.59 -11.53 4.34
N PHE A 306 -18.37 -11.74 4.83
CA PHE A 306 -17.33 -12.47 4.12
C PHE A 306 -17.45 -13.95 4.44
N ARG A 307 -17.38 -14.81 3.43
CA ARG A 307 -17.30 -16.27 3.58
C ARG A 307 -16.11 -16.78 2.79
N PHE A 308 -15.15 -17.34 3.51
CA PHE A 308 -13.96 -17.96 2.96
C PHE A 308 -14.07 -19.48 3.03
N THR A 309 -13.67 -20.18 1.97
CA THR A 309 -13.48 -21.63 1.97
C THR A 309 -12.01 -21.98 2.09
N ALA A 310 -11.68 -23.22 2.48
CA ALA A 310 -10.29 -23.66 2.65
C ALA A 310 -9.42 -23.49 1.38
N GLY A 311 -9.99 -23.62 0.17
CA GLY A 311 -9.30 -23.43 -1.11
C GLY A 311 -9.11 -21.96 -1.54
N GLY A 312 -9.55 -21.04 -0.69
CA GLY A 312 -9.46 -19.60 -0.91
C GLY A 312 -10.62 -19.04 -1.74
N THR A 313 -11.70 -19.76 -2.00
CA THR A 313 -12.90 -19.12 -2.59
C THR A 313 -13.45 -18.09 -1.60
N LEU A 314 -13.84 -16.94 -2.12
CA LEU A 314 -14.40 -15.85 -1.33
C LEU A 314 -15.79 -15.46 -1.86
N GLN A 315 -16.78 -15.49 -0.99
CA GLN A 315 -18.09 -14.90 -1.21
C GLN A 315 -18.27 -13.70 -0.27
N VAL A 316 -18.79 -12.59 -0.78
CA VAL A 316 -19.12 -11.40 0.01
C VAL A 316 -20.57 -11.02 -0.27
N SER A 317 -21.42 -11.12 0.75
CA SER A 317 -22.80 -10.63 0.66
C SER A 317 -22.94 -9.27 1.32
N TYR A 318 -23.77 -8.44 0.71
CA TYR A 318 -24.08 -7.09 1.13
C TYR A 318 -25.56 -6.99 1.45
N GLU A 319 -25.86 -6.31 2.55
CA GLU A 319 -27.19 -5.79 2.87
C GLU A 319 -27.02 -4.32 3.26
N TRP A 320 -27.85 -3.44 2.72
CA TRP A 320 -27.80 -2.03 3.07
C TRP A 320 -29.20 -1.44 3.22
N ASP A 321 -29.31 -0.46 4.10
CA ASP A 321 -30.53 0.31 4.26
C ASP A 321 -30.67 1.29 3.09
N VAL A 322 -31.74 1.15 2.31
CA VAL A 322 -31.99 1.99 1.14
C VAL A 322 -32.14 3.48 1.51
N ALA A 323 -32.41 3.81 2.78
CA ALA A 323 -32.54 5.18 3.27
C ALA A 323 -31.20 5.92 3.48
N ILE A 324 -30.05 5.25 3.35
CA ILE A 324 -28.74 5.89 3.51
C ILE A 324 -28.27 6.71 2.30
N GLY A 325 -28.99 6.63 1.19
CA GLY A 325 -28.75 7.37 -0.05
C GLY A 325 -30.07 7.78 -0.71
N ASP A 326 -29.99 8.65 -1.71
CA ASP A 326 -31.18 9.07 -2.47
C ASP A 326 -31.63 7.96 -3.45
N PRO A 327 -32.91 7.93 -3.89
CA PRO A 327 -33.41 6.86 -4.77
C PRO A 327 -32.66 6.68 -6.09
N GLY A 328 -31.95 7.72 -6.58
CA GLY A 328 -31.14 7.67 -7.79
C GLY A 328 -29.68 7.30 -7.56
N ASP A 329 -29.22 7.29 -6.31
CA ASP A 329 -27.83 6.96 -5.98
C ASP A 329 -27.54 5.48 -6.26
N VAL A 330 -26.25 5.14 -6.21
CA VAL A 330 -25.80 3.77 -6.37
C VAL A 330 -24.94 3.34 -5.19
N MET A 331 -25.25 2.17 -4.64
CA MET A 331 -24.35 1.47 -3.74
C MET A 331 -23.21 0.90 -4.57
N SER A 332 -21.98 1.13 -4.15
CA SER A 332 -20.81 0.64 -4.87
C SER A 332 -19.78 0.00 -3.94
N THR A 333 -19.06 -0.97 -4.51
CA THR A 333 -17.86 -1.52 -3.90
C THR A 333 -16.73 -1.50 -4.92
N GLU A 334 -15.58 -0.96 -4.52
CA GLU A 334 -14.37 -0.87 -5.32
C GLU A 334 -13.40 -1.99 -4.94
N LEU A 335 -12.93 -2.73 -5.94
CA LEU A 335 -11.84 -3.70 -5.81
C LEU A 335 -10.60 -3.17 -6.53
N SER A 336 -9.57 -2.80 -5.76
CA SER A 336 -8.25 -2.52 -6.32
C SER A 336 -7.47 -3.83 -6.49
N LEU A 337 -7.27 -4.25 -7.73
CA LEU A 337 -6.76 -5.57 -8.10
C LEU A 337 -5.39 -5.47 -8.78
N PHE A 338 -4.38 -6.13 -8.22
CA PHE A 338 -3.05 -6.27 -8.83
C PHE A 338 -3.12 -7.12 -10.12
N ALA A 339 -3.90 -8.19 -10.08
CA ALA A 339 -4.15 -9.12 -11.17
C ALA A 339 -5.66 -9.40 -11.32
N PRO A 340 -6.14 -9.74 -12.53
CA PRO A 340 -7.57 -9.95 -12.76
C PRO A 340 -8.11 -11.16 -11.96
N LEU A 341 -9.36 -11.02 -11.50
CA LEU A 341 -10.15 -12.05 -10.84
C LEU A 341 -11.48 -12.25 -11.58
N LEU A 342 -12.00 -13.48 -11.57
CA LEU A 342 -13.34 -13.75 -12.05
C LEU A 342 -14.35 -13.34 -10.98
N LEU A 343 -15.12 -12.29 -11.27
CA LEU A 343 -16.14 -11.74 -10.40
C LEU A 343 -17.52 -12.17 -10.89
N ARG A 344 -18.23 -12.97 -10.09
CA ARG A 344 -19.64 -13.34 -10.34
C ARG A 344 -20.53 -12.58 -9.37
N CYS A 345 -21.50 -11.85 -9.89
CA CYS A 345 -22.35 -10.97 -9.08
C CYS A 345 -23.81 -11.34 -9.22
N GLU A 346 -24.57 -11.20 -8.13
CA GLU A 346 -26.02 -11.28 -8.16
C GLU A 346 -26.63 -10.18 -7.27
N PRO A 347 -27.44 -9.25 -7.81
CA PRO A 347 -27.73 -9.05 -9.23
C PRO A 347 -26.50 -8.52 -10.01
N GLU A 348 -26.55 -8.58 -11.34
CA GLU A 348 -25.47 -8.07 -12.20
C GLU A 348 -25.32 -6.53 -12.03
N PRO A 349 -24.11 -6.03 -11.68
CA PRO A 349 -23.87 -4.60 -11.48
C PRO A 349 -23.57 -3.87 -12.79
N GLU A 350 -23.75 -2.55 -12.78
CA GLU A 350 -23.00 -1.68 -13.68
C GLU A 350 -21.52 -1.66 -13.23
N ARG A 351 -20.58 -1.71 -14.16
CA ARG A 351 -19.15 -1.84 -13.86
C ARG A 351 -18.38 -0.63 -14.39
N TRP A 352 -17.61 0.00 -13.52
CA TRP A 352 -16.56 0.94 -13.89
C TRP A 352 -15.20 0.29 -13.70
N GLN A 353 -14.28 0.57 -14.61
CA GLN A 353 -12.92 0.04 -14.56
C GLN A 353 -11.92 1.05 -15.10
N PHE A 354 -10.81 1.22 -14.38
CA PHE A 354 -9.67 2.02 -14.83
C PHE A 354 -8.35 1.49 -14.29
N THR A 355 -7.26 1.82 -14.97
CA THR A 355 -5.91 1.49 -14.52
C THR A 355 -5.48 2.40 -13.37
N ILE A 356 -5.02 1.80 -12.27
CA ILE A 356 -4.41 2.53 -11.16
C ILE A 356 -2.98 2.85 -11.57
N GLU A 357 -2.72 4.10 -11.94
CA GLU A 357 -1.40 4.57 -12.34
C GLU A 357 -0.82 5.54 -11.31
N THR A 358 0.45 5.36 -10.99
CA THR A 358 1.22 6.30 -10.15
C THR A 358 2.33 6.95 -10.96
N LEU A 359 2.69 8.18 -10.60
CA LEU A 359 3.80 8.90 -11.19
C LEU A 359 4.96 9.00 -10.18
N ALA A 360 6.02 8.22 -10.39
CA ALA A 360 7.14 8.12 -9.46
C ALA A 360 8.45 8.63 -10.05
N LYS A 361 9.38 9.08 -9.20
CA LYS A 361 10.75 9.36 -9.64
C LYS A 361 11.44 8.06 -10.10
N SER A 362 12.23 8.18 -11.16
CA SER A 362 13.15 7.15 -11.64
C SER A 362 14.49 7.77 -12.02
N GLU A 363 15.48 6.92 -12.33
CA GLU A 363 16.78 7.36 -12.86
C GLU A 363 16.66 8.14 -14.18
N ARG A 364 15.52 8.03 -14.88
CA ARG A 364 15.27 8.65 -16.19
C ARG A 364 14.28 9.81 -16.12
N GLY A 365 13.90 10.26 -14.93
CA GLY A 365 12.94 11.34 -14.70
C GLY A 365 11.69 10.87 -13.97
N LEU A 366 10.53 10.90 -14.63
CA LEU A 366 9.27 10.43 -14.07
C LEU A 366 8.75 9.21 -14.84
N ASP A 367 8.44 8.16 -14.11
CA ASP A 367 7.85 6.95 -14.65
C ASP A 367 6.38 6.86 -14.26
N ARG A 368 5.53 6.68 -15.28
CA ARG A 368 4.13 6.25 -15.11
C ARG A 368 4.12 4.75 -14.96
N THR A 369 3.63 4.29 -13.82
CA THR A 369 3.65 2.86 -13.49
C THR A 369 2.26 2.39 -13.13
N ARG A 370 1.79 1.36 -13.85
CA ARG A 370 0.56 0.65 -13.54
C ARG A 370 0.74 -0.17 -12.26
N GLN A 371 -0.09 0.13 -11.26
CA GLN A 371 -0.12 -0.54 -9.95
C GLN A 371 -1.22 -1.60 -9.85
N GLY A 372 -2.18 -1.60 -10.77
CA GLY A 372 -3.31 -2.52 -10.79
C GLY A 372 -4.48 -1.96 -11.61
N GLU A 373 -5.64 -2.56 -11.45
CA GLU A 373 -6.93 -2.05 -11.93
C GLU A 373 -7.82 -1.72 -10.75
N SER A 374 -8.57 -0.64 -10.84
CA SER A 374 -9.78 -0.46 -10.03
C SER A 374 -10.95 -1.06 -10.77
N VAL A 375 -11.72 -1.92 -10.12
CA VAL A 375 -12.99 -2.45 -10.61
C VAL A 375 -14.08 -2.06 -9.61
N THR A 376 -14.95 -1.15 -10.02
CA THR A 376 -16.04 -0.63 -9.17
C THR A 376 -17.37 -1.20 -9.64
N LEU A 377 -17.96 -2.04 -8.78
CA LEU A 377 -19.27 -2.63 -9.00
C LEU A 377 -20.33 -1.68 -8.43
N ARG A 378 -21.38 -1.39 -9.22
CA ARG A 378 -22.40 -0.39 -8.89
C ARG A 378 -23.79 -1.00 -9.02
N TRP A 379 -24.57 -0.89 -7.96
CA TRP A 379 -25.95 -1.36 -7.87
C TRP A 379 -26.89 -0.21 -7.52
N PRO A 380 -28.08 -0.13 -8.13
CA PRO A 380 -29.10 0.84 -7.71
C PRO A 380 -29.34 0.79 -6.20
N MET A 381 -29.39 1.97 -5.55
CA MET A 381 -29.58 2.11 -4.11
C MET A 381 -30.80 1.30 -3.59
N LEU A 382 -31.88 1.27 -4.36
CA LEU A 382 -33.14 0.60 -4.03
C LEU A 382 -33.08 -0.94 -3.96
N LEU A 383 -32.00 -1.58 -4.41
CA LEU A 383 -31.88 -3.03 -4.34
C LEU A 383 -31.69 -3.56 -2.91
N GLY A 384 -31.04 -2.78 -2.04
CA GLY A 384 -30.82 -3.12 -0.63
C GLY A 384 -29.89 -4.32 -0.36
N ARG A 385 -29.41 -5.01 -1.39
CA ARG A 385 -28.54 -6.19 -1.27
C ARG A 385 -27.78 -6.51 -2.55
N ALA A 386 -26.64 -7.17 -2.39
CA ALA A 386 -25.88 -7.77 -3.49
C ALA A 386 -25.04 -8.95 -2.99
N LEU A 387 -24.64 -9.83 -3.89
CA LEU A 387 -23.74 -10.93 -3.65
C LEU A 387 -22.60 -10.86 -4.67
N LEU A 388 -21.36 -10.98 -4.19
CA LEU A 388 -20.17 -11.14 -5.03
C LEU A 388 -19.48 -12.45 -4.69
N GLU A 389 -19.13 -13.22 -5.70
CA GLU A 389 -18.30 -14.42 -5.59
C GLU A 389 -17.01 -14.25 -6.40
N ILE A 390 -15.90 -14.59 -5.75
CA ILE A 390 -14.56 -14.65 -6.31
C ILE A 390 -14.15 -16.12 -6.32
N GLU A 391 -14.21 -16.73 -7.49
CA GLU A 391 -13.53 -18.00 -7.76
C GLU A 391 -12.08 -17.66 -8.07
N GLY A 392 -11.15 -18.02 -7.19
CA GLY A 392 -9.74 -17.86 -7.53
C GLY A 392 -9.41 -18.70 -8.78
N PRO A 393 -8.41 -18.31 -9.59
CA PRO A 393 -8.14 -18.96 -10.87
C PRO A 393 -8.02 -20.47 -10.72
N ALA A 394 -8.65 -21.21 -11.63
CA ALA A 394 -8.49 -22.65 -11.73
C ALA A 394 -7.00 -22.96 -11.89
N GLY A 395 -6.49 -23.91 -11.11
CA GLY A 395 -5.09 -24.35 -11.24
C GLY A 395 -4.83 -24.83 -12.66
N ALA A 396 -3.76 -24.32 -13.27
CA ALA A 396 -3.23 -24.82 -14.54
C ALA A 396 -2.49 -26.14 -14.34
#